data_AF-A0A7W5Z899-F1
#
_entry.id   AF-A0A7W5Z899-F1
#
_cell.length_a   1.000
_cell.length_b   1.000
_cell.length_c   1.000
_cell.angle_alpha   90.00
_cell.angle_beta   90.00
_cell.angle_gamma   90.00
#
_symmetry.space_group_name_H-M   'P 1'
#
loop_
_entity.id
_entity.type
_entity.pdbx_description
1 polymer ?
#
loop_
_entity_poly.entity_id
_entity_poly.type
_entity_poly.pdbx_seq_one_letter_code
_entity_poly.pdbx_strand_id
1 'polypeptide(L)'
;MTLATPIHELANLSDIATIIASIIGTISLIIAATSIRLQYKSSENQFKLNNLIEYTKRYSSIIDRMPVNVYDWDFDASSIENEHERNELKKALYRYFELSFEEWALWKNGRIDSDIWEIWRGGIETAMKRPVFRNHWDEMELKTELPKDFRDFIRSLYNKNKI
;
A
#
# COMPACT_ATOMS: atom_id res chain seq x y z
N MET A 1 26.80 36.82 68.85
CA MET A 1 26.93 35.54 68.13
C MET A 1 25.59 35.22 67.52
N THR A 2 25.37 35.68 66.30
CA THR A 2 24.10 35.52 65.56
C THR A 2 24.48 35.16 64.13
N LEU A 3 24.22 33.90 63.78
CA LEU A 3 24.43 33.27 62.48
C LEU A 3 23.43 33.86 61.48
N ALA A 4 23.86 34.82 60.65
CA ALA A 4 23.03 35.45 59.61
C ALA A 4 23.38 34.97 58.20
N THR A 5 23.84 33.73 58.06
CA THR A 5 24.26 33.12 56.80
C THR A 5 23.37 32.03 56.14
N PRO A 6 22.14 31.64 56.58
CA PRO A 6 21.44 30.54 55.90
C PRO A 6 20.60 30.93 54.67
N ILE A 7 19.95 32.12 54.67
CA ILE A 7 18.84 32.39 53.72
C ILE A 7 19.35 32.76 52.32
N HIS A 8 20.42 33.56 52.23
CA HIS A 8 20.99 34.00 50.94
C HIS A 8 21.68 32.86 50.17
N GLU A 9 22.29 31.91 50.88
CA GLU A 9 23.00 30.78 50.29
C GLU A 9 22.02 29.74 49.71
N LEU A 10 20.88 29.53 50.38
CA LEU A 10 19.79 28.68 49.90
C LEU A 10 19.12 29.22 48.62
N ALA A 11 18.97 30.55 48.49
CA ALA A 11 18.40 31.17 47.29
C ALA A 11 19.26 30.94 46.04
N ASN A 12 20.60 31.02 46.16
CA ASN A 12 21.51 30.75 45.05
C ASN A 12 21.47 29.28 44.60
N LEU A 13 21.30 28.34 45.54
CA LEU A 13 21.19 26.91 45.24
C LEU A 13 19.90 26.58 44.48
N SER A 14 18.77 27.20 44.84
CA SER A 14 17.51 26.99 44.10
C SER A 14 17.56 27.57 42.68
N ASP A 15 18.25 28.68 42.47
CA ASP A 15 18.40 29.29 41.15
C ASP A 15 19.28 28.43 40.24
N ILE A 16 20.41 27.94 40.76
CA ILE A 16 21.29 26.98 40.06
C ILE A 16 20.51 25.70 39.70
N ALA A 17 19.73 25.16 40.64
CA ALA A 17 18.90 23.98 40.39
C ALA A 17 17.86 24.23 39.29
N THR A 18 17.23 25.40 39.28
CA THR A 18 16.24 25.79 38.25
C THR A 18 16.91 25.92 36.87
N ILE A 19 18.09 26.54 36.79
CA ILE A 19 18.86 26.65 35.55
C ILE A 19 19.21 25.26 35.02
N ILE A 20 19.75 24.38 35.86
CA ILE A 20 20.09 22.99 35.47
C ILE A 20 18.85 22.25 34.98
N ALA A 21 17.73 22.34 35.71
CA ALA A 21 16.47 21.72 35.32
C ALA A 21 15.97 22.25 33.96
N SER A 22 16.09 23.55 33.69
CA SER A 22 15.70 24.16 32.41
C SER A 22 16.57 23.68 31.24
N ILE A 23 17.87 23.50 31.46
CA ILE A 23 18.80 22.95 30.47
C ILE A 23 18.43 21.50 30.15
N ILE A 24 18.21 20.67 31.18
CA ILE A 24 17.79 19.27 31.03
C ILE A 24 16.45 19.18 30.28
N GLY A 25 15.48 20.03 30.64
CA GLY A 25 14.18 20.10 29.97
C GLY A 25 14.31 20.45 28.50
N THR A 26 15.16 21.43 28.17
CA THR A 26 15.43 21.84 26.79
C THR A 26 16.08 20.73 25.96
N ILE A 27 17.09 20.06 26.52
CA ILE A 27 17.74 18.92 25.87
C ILE A 27 16.74 17.78 25.63
N SER A 28 15.89 17.49 26.62
CA SER A 28 14.85 16.46 26.52
C SER A 28 13.85 16.75 25.40
N LEU A 29 13.45 18.02 25.23
CA LEU A 29 12.60 18.48 24.12
C LEU A 29 13.27 18.25 22.75
N ILE A 30 14.57 18.54 22.63
CA ILE A 30 15.33 18.34 21.38
C ILE A 30 15.42 16.84 21.05
N ILE A 31 15.72 16.00 22.05
CA ILE A 31 15.76 14.54 21.88
C ILE A 31 14.37 14.02 21.47
N ALA A 32 13.31 14.43 22.17
CA ALA A 32 11.94 14.03 21.85
C ALA A 32 11.54 14.42 20.43
N ALA A 33 11.81 15.67 20.02
CA ALA A 33 11.52 16.13 18.67
C ALA A 33 12.30 15.33 17.59
N THR A 34 13.55 14.97 17.88
CA THR A 34 14.37 14.14 16.98
C THR A 34 13.84 12.71 16.89
N SER A 35 13.49 12.11 18.02
CA SER A 35 12.90 10.77 18.10
C SER A 35 11.59 10.68 17.32
N ILE A 36 10.71 11.68 17.42
CA ILE A 36 9.45 11.74 16.66
C ILE A 36 9.72 11.73 15.14
N ARG A 37 10.70 12.52 14.67
CA ARG A 37 11.07 12.56 13.25
C ARG A 37 11.60 11.22 12.74
N LEU A 38 12.47 10.56 13.53
CA LEU A 38 13.00 9.25 13.17
C LEU A 38 11.89 8.18 13.17
N GLN A 39 10.98 8.24 14.15
CA GLN A 39 9.85 7.32 14.26
C GLN A 39 8.88 7.48 13.10
N TYR A 40 8.63 8.70 12.63
CA TYR A 40 7.80 8.97 11.45
C TYR A 40 8.37 8.27 10.21
N LYS A 41 9.66 8.45 9.92
CA LYS A 41 10.32 7.81 8.76
C LYS A 41 10.31 6.28 8.87
N SER A 42 10.55 5.74 10.06
CA SER A 42 10.50 4.30 10.30
C SER A 42 9.09 3.74 10.11
N SER A 43 8.06 4.45 10.61
CA SER A 43 6.66 4.08 10.47
C SER A 43 6.20 4.11 9.02
N GLU A 44 6.63 5.09 8.23
CA GLU A 44 6.36 5.17 6.80
C GLU A 44 6.89 3.95 6.04
N ASN A 45 8.14 3.54 6.30
CA ASN A 45 8.72 2.36 5.68
C ASN A 45 7.99 1.07 6.08
N GLN A 46 7.60 0.94 7.35
CA GLN A 46 6.81 -0.21 7.82
C GLN A 46 5.44 -0.26 7.15
N PHE A 47 4.78 0.87 6.99
CA PHE A 47 3.50 0.96 6.29
C PHE A 47 3.63 0.51 4.83
N LYS A 48 4.67 0.97 4.12
CA LYS A 48 4.95 0.54 2.73
C LYS A 48 5.17 -0.97 2.62
N LEU A 49 6.03 -1.52 3.49
CA LEU A 49 6.30 -2.96 3.53
C LEU A 49 5.05 -3.78 3.85
N ASN A 50 4.25 -3.34 4.82
CA ASN A 50 3.02 -4.04 5.20
C ASN A 50 1.99 -4.05 4.07
N ASN A 51 1.80 -2.93 3.36
CA ASN A 51 0.93 -2.91 2.18
C ASN A 51 1.45 -3.86 1.09
N LEU A 52 2.74 -3.81 0.77
CA LEU A 52 3.31 -4.70 -0.23
C LEU A 52 3.09 -6.17 0.13
N ILE A 53 3.33 -6.54 1.39
CA ILE A 53 3.11 -7.91 1.89
C ILE A 53 1.64 -8.32 1.78
N GLU A 54 0.71 -7.46 2.21
CA GLU A 54 -0.72 -7.78 2.22
C GLU A 54 -1.28 -7.95 0.81
N TYR A 55 -0.98 -7.01 -0.10
CA TYR A 55 -1.44 -7.08 -1.48
C TYR A 55 -0.78 -8.23 -2.24
N THR A 56 0.50 -8.52 -1.99
CA THR A 56 1.17 -9.69 -2.56
C THR A 56 0.52 -11.00 -2.10
N LYS A 57 0.18 -11.12 -0.81
CA LYS A 57 -0.53 -12.32 -0.28
C LYS A 57 -1.89 -12.50 -0.95
N ARG A 58 -2.66 -11.43 -1.10
CA ARG A 58 -3.97 -11.46 -1.77
C ARG A 58 -3.82 -11.85 -3.24
N TYR A 59 -2.84 -11.28 -3.93
CA TYR A 59 -2.49 -11.65 -5.30
C TYR A 59 -2.16 -13.15 -5.40
N SER A 60 -1.24 -13.66 -4.58
CA SER A 60 -0.91 -15.09 -4.56
C SER A 60 -2.14 -15.97 -4.33
N SER A 61 -3.00 -15.62 -3.36
CA SER A 61 -4.23 -16.37 -3.09
C SER A 61 -5.23 -16.36 -4.25
N ILE A 62 -5.20 -15.34 -5.11
CA ILE A 62 -6.01 -15.27 -6.33
C ILE A 62 -5.40 -16.18 -7.41
N ILE A 63 -4.09 -16.07 -7.65
CA ILE A 63 -3.39 -16.86 -8.67
C ILE A 63 -3.41 -18.36 -8.35
N ASP A 64 -3.29 -18.74 -7.08
CA ASP A 64 -3.36 -20.15 -6.63
C ASP A 64 -4.70 -20.83 -6.96
N ARG A 65 -5.75 -20.05 -7.26
CA ARG A 65 -7.08 -20.56 -7.64
C ARG A 65 -7.28 -20.63 -9.15
N MET A 66 -6.34 -20.11 -9.94
CA MET A 66 -6.40 -20.14 -11.39
C MET A 66 -5.72 -21.39 -11.94
N PRO A 67 -6.10 -21.85 -13.15
CA PRO A 67 -5.32 -22.84 -13.87
C PRO A 67 -3.88 -22.36 -14.08
N VAL A 68 -2.90 -23.27 -14.01
CA VAL A 68 -1.47 -22.95 -14.12
C VAL A 68 -1.14 -22.24 -15.43
N ASN A 69 -1.84 -22.62 -16.51
CA ASN A 69 -1.69 -22.07 -17.85
C ASN A 69 -2.56 -20.83 -18.13
N VAL A 70 -3.18 -20.20 -17.12
CA VAL A 70 -4.07 -19.02 -17.33
C VAL A 70 -3.36 -17.84 -18.01
N TYR A 71 -2.03 -17.77 -17.89
CA TYR A 71 -1.18 -16.79 -18.54
C TYR A 71 -0.61 -17.25 -19.88
N ASP A 72 -1.03 -18.39 -20.42
CA ASP A 72 -0.64 -18.82 -21.75
C ASP A 72 -1.49 -18.08 -22.81
N TRP A 73 -0.91 -17.85 -23.99
CA TRP A 73 -1.58 -17.08 -25.05
C TRP A 73 -2.73 -17.83 -25.71
N ASP A 74 -2.64 -19.16 -25.74
CA ASP A 74 -3.59 -20.11 -26.27
C ASP A 74 -4.57 -20.64 -25.20
N PHE A 75 -4.50 -20.11 -23.97
CA PHE A 75 -5.45 -20.48 -22.92
C PHE A 75 -6.89 -20.12 -23.34
N ASP A 76 -7.74 -21.15 -23.40
CA ASP A 76 -9.15 -21.02 -23.72
C ASP A 76 -10.01 -21.41 -22.51
N ALA A 77 -10.63 -20.42 -21.87
CA ALA A 77 -11.53 -20.65 -20.74
C ALA A 77 -12.78 -21.48 -21.10
N SER A 78 -13.14 -21.55 -22.39
CA SER A 78 -14.27 -22.35 -22.86
C SER A 78 -13.95 -23.85 -22.94
N SER A 79 -12.66 -24.20 -22.97
CA SER A 79 -12.18 -25.60 -22.93
C SER A 79 -12.35 -26.26 -21.56
N ILE A 80 -12.67 -25.50 -20.51
CA ILE A 80 -12.91 -26.03 -19.16
C ILE A 80 -14.29 -26.68 -19.12
N GLU A 81 -14.32 -28.01 -19.23
CA GLU A 81 -15.55 -28.81 -19.17
C GLU A 81 -16.23 -28.72 -17.81
N ASN A 82 -15.45 -28.81 -16.73
CA ASN A 82 -15.95 -28.78 -15.36
C ASN A 82 -16.54 -27.40 -15.02
N GLU A 83 -17.84 -27.36 -14.76
CA GLU A 83 -18.55 -26.13 -14.42
C GLU A 83 -18.05 -25.47 -13.13
N HIS A 84 -17.68 -26.27 -12.13
CA HIS A 84 -17.15 -25.76 -10.88
C HIS A 84 -15.82 -25.03 -11.11
N GLU A 85 -14.88 -25.65 -11.85
CA GLU A 85 -13.58 -25.05 -12.17
C GLU A 85 -13.73 -23.77 -13.00
N ARG A 86 -14.62 -23.78 -13.99
CA ARG A 86 -14.93 -22.59 -14.79
C ARG A 86 -15.49 -21.45 -13.94
N ASN A 87 -16.33 -21.76 -12.95
CA ASN A 87 -16.85 -20.78 -12.02
C ASN A 87 -15.78 -20.26 -11.04
N GLU A 88 -14.88 -21.10 -10.57
CA GLU A 88 -13.75 -20.67 -9.74
C GLU A 88 -12.78 -19.76 -10.51
N LEU A 89 -12.49 -20.06 -11.78
CA LEU A 89 -11.73 -19.16 -12.65
C LEU A 89 -12.41 -17.79 -12.78
N LYS A 90 -13.72 -17.75 -13.05
CA LYS A 90 -14.47 -16.49 -13.14
C LYS A 90 -14.40 -15.69 -11.84
N LYS A 91 -14.54 -16.34 -10.68
CA LYS A 91 -14.40 -15.68 -9.37
C LYS A 91 -12.98 -15.16 -9.15
N ALA A 92 -11.96 -15.92 -9.56
CA ALA A 92 -10.56 -15.51 -9.43
C ALA A 92 -10.26 -14.29 -10.30
N LEU A 93 -10.74 -14.27 -11.55
CA LEU A 93 -10.59 -13.12 -12.46
C LEU A 93 -11.34 -11.88 -11.95
N TYR A 94 -12.53 -12.06 -11.39
CA TYR A 94 -13.27 -10.97 -10.76
C TYR A 94 -12.48 -10.37 -9.58
N ARG A 95 -12.00 -11.21 -8.66
CA ARG A 95 -11.18 -10.78 -7.52
C ARG A 95 -9.86 -10.14 -7.95
N TYR A 96 -9.28 -10.59 -9.06
CA TYR A 96 -8.10 -9.98 -9.64
C TYR A 96 -8.35 -8.52 -10.03
N PHE A 97 -9.49 -8.23 -10.69
CA PHE A 97 -9.84 -6.86 -11.05
C PHE A 97 -10.29 -6.00 -9.85
N GLU A 98 -10.93 -6.60 -8.83
CA GLU A 98 -11.17 -5.90 -7.57
C GLU A 98 -9.87 -5.49 -6.88
N LEU A 99 -8.89 -6.42 -6.80
CA LEU A 99 -7.57 -6.11 -6.27
C LEU A 99 -6.89 -4.99 -7.07
N SER A 100 -6.93 -5.09 -8.41
CA SER A 100 -6.38 -4.07 -9.31
C SER A 100 -7.03 -2.70 -9.11
N PHE A 101 -8.34 -2.66 -8.81
CA PHE A 101 -9.06 -1.44 -8.50
C PHE A 101 -8.59 -0.84 -7.17
N GLU A 102 -8.47 -1.66 -6.12
CA GLU A 102 -7.99 -1.21 -4.81
C GLU A 102 -6.56 -0.65 -4.88
N GLU A 103 -5.66 -1.35 -5.58
CA GLU A 103 -4.28 -0.91 -5.82
C GLU A 103 -4.24 0.43 -6.55
N TRP A 104 -5.02 0.57 -7.63
CA TRP A 104 -5.14 1.81 -8.39
C TRP A 104 -5.73 2.94 -7.53
N ALA A 105 -6.74 2.66 -6.72
CA ALA A 105 -7.39 3.65 -5.85
C ALA A 105 -6.42 4.15 -4.78
N LEU A 106 -5.60 3.27 -4.20
CA LEU A 106 -4.56 3.66 -3.25
C LEU A 106 -3.52 4.58 -3.90
N TRP A 107 -3.02 4.22 -5.08
CA TRP A 107 -2.07 5.06 -5.81
C TRP A 107 -2.69 6.42 -6.18
N LYS A 108 -3.89 6.42 -6.76
CA LYS A 108 -4.59 7.64 -7.18
C LYS A 108 -4.82 8.62 -6.02
N ASN A 109 -5.03 8.10 -4.82
CA ASN A 109 -5.21 8.90 -3.60
C ASN A 109 -3.90 9.27 -2.90
N GLY A 110 -2.74 9.01 -3.51
CA GLY A 110 -1.42 9.33 -2.96
C GLY A 110 -1.07 8.52 -1.69
N ARG A 111 -1.68 7.35 -1.51
CA ARG A 111 -1.46 6.47 -0.35
C ARG A 111 -0.33 5.47 -0.56
N ILE A 112 0.10 5.30 -1.80
CA ILE A 112 1.17 4.41 -2.21
C ILE A 112 2.11 5.19 -3.13
N ASP A 113 3.41 4.95 -2.92
CA ASP A 113 4.46 5.57 -3.71
C ASP A 113 4.43 5.09 -5.17
N SER A 114 4.99 5.90 -6.07
CA SER A 114 4.97 5.60 -7.50
C SER A 114 5.79 4.35 -7.86
N ASP A 115 6.82 4.03 -7.09
CA ASP A 115 7.66 2.83 -7.30
C ASP A 115 6.87 1.53 -7.07
N ILE A 116 6.11 1.45 -5.97
CA ILE A 116 5.22 0.31 -5.67
C ILE A 116 4.11 0.23 -6.73
N TRP A 117 3.54 1.38 -7.10
CA TRP A 117 2.51 1.41 -8.13
C TRP A 117 3.00 0.88 -9.48
N GLU A 118 4.19 1.24 -9.93
CA GLU A 118 4.71 0.74 -11.21
C GLU A 118 4.89 -0.79 -11.22
N ILE A 119 5.20 -1.40 -10.07
CA ILE A 119 5.26 -2.87 -9.94
C ILE A 119 3.87 -3.47 -10.16
N TRP A 120 2.85 -2.96 -9.46
CA TRP A 120 1.47 -3.45 -9.58
C TRP A 120 0.90 -3.20 -10.97
N ARG A 121 1.09 -1.98 -11.49
CA ARG A 121 0.71 -1.59 -12.86
C ARG A 121 1.33 -2.50 -13.90
N GLY A 122 2.60 -2.90 -13.76
CA GLY A 122 3.25 -3.87 -14.65
C GLY A 122 2.61 -5.26 -14.62
N GLY A 123 2.15 -5.71 -13.44
CA GLY A 123 1.37 -6.94 -13.29
C GLY A 123 0.02 -6.86 -14.03
N ILE A 124 -0.70 -5.74 -13.85
CA ILE A 124 -1.97 -5.46 -14.55
C ILE A 124 -1.75 -5.41 -16.07
N GLU A 125 -0.72 -4.70 -16.54
CA GLU A 125 -0.36 -4.65 -17.96
C GLU A 125 -0.09 -6.04 -18.53
N THR A 126 0.58 -6.91 -17.77
CA THR A 126 0.89 -8.28 -18.19
C THR A 126 -0.36 -9.14 -18.28
N ALA A 127 -1.27 -9.06 -17.30
CA ALA A 127 -2.54 -9.76 -17.35
C ALA A 127 -3.41 -9.30 -18.53
N MET A 128 -3.47 -7.98 -18.79
CA MET A 128 -4.26 -7.41 -19.89
C MET A 128 -3.74 -7.78 -21.29
N LYS A 129 -2.51 -8.32 -21.40
CA LYS A 129 -2.02 -8.93 -22.65
C LYS A 129 -2.71 -10.27 -22.95
N ARG A 130 -3.36 -10.92 -21.99
CA ARG A 130 -3.97 -12.25 -22.17
C ARG A 130 -5.45 -12.16 -22.57
N PRO A 131 -5.89 -12.97 -23.56
CA PRO A 131 -7.28 -12.97 -24.00
C PRO A 131 -8.28 -13.24 -22.87
N VAL A 132 -8.01 -14.20 -21.99
CA VAL A 132 -8.92 -14.56 -20.88
C VAL A 132 -9.22 -13.39 -19.95
N PHE A 133 -8.21 -12.60 -19.60
CA PHE A 133 -8.38 -11.42 -18.74
C PHE A 133 -9.17 -10.33 -19.45
N ARG A 134 -8.90 -10.10 -20.74
CA ARG A 134 -9.65 -9.13 -21.53
C ARG A 134 -11.13 -9.50 -21.67
N ASN A 135 -11.39 -10.72 -22.11
CA ASN A 135 -12.75 -11.21 -22.30
C ASN A 135 -13.55 -11.12 -20.98
N HIS A 136 -12.93 -11.47 -19.85
CA HIS A 136 -13.57 -11.33 -18.55
C HIS A 136 -13.78 -9.87 -18.13
N TRP A 137 -12.82 -8.98 -18.39
CA TRP A 137 -13.00 -7.55 -18.14
C TRP A 137 -14.19 -6.99 -18.91
N ASP A 138 -14.33 -7.32 -20.19
CA ASP A 138 -15.43 -6.85 -21.03
C ASP A 138 -16.79 -7.32 -20.49
N GLU A 139 -16.87 -8.56 -19.99
CA GLU A 139 -18.06 -9.07 -19.31
C GLU A 139 -18.34 -8.35 -17.97
N MET A 140 -17.30 -8.06 -17.20
CA MET A 140 -17.40 -7.49 -15.85
C MET A 140 -17.72 -5.99 -15.89
N GLU A 141 -17.10 -5.24 -16.78
CA GLU A 141 -17.28 -3.79 -16.93
C GLU A 141 -18.74 -3.44 -17.22
N LEU A 142 -19.44 -4.29 -17.96
CA LEU A 142 -20.87 -4.12 -18.25
C LEU A 142 -21.78 -4.37 -17.04
N LYS A 143 -21.29 -5.10 -16.02
CA LYS A 143 -22.09 -5.57 -14.87
C LYS A 143 -21.76 -4.84 -13.57
N THR A 144 -20.68 -4.08 -13.53
CA THR A 144 -20.15 -3.47 -12.30
C THR A 144 -20.11 -1.95 -12.38
N GLU A 145 -20.49 -1.29 -11.28
CA GLU A 145 -20.42 0.18 -11.14
C GLU A 145 -19.03 0.65 -10.74
N LEU A 146 -18.00 0.32 -11.54
CA LEU A 146 -16.64 0.79 -11.30
C LEU A 146 -16.51 2.29 -11.64
N PRO A 147 -15.62 3.06 -10.98
CA PRO A 147 -15.38 4.45 -11.35
C PRO A 147 -14.89 4.59 -12.80
N LYS A 148 -15.35 5.64 -13.51
CA LYS A 148 -14.98 5.90 -14.91
C LYS A 148 -13.47 5.92 -15.12
N ASP A 149 -12.74 6.59 -14.24
CA ASP A 149 -11.30 6.77 -14.39
C ASP A 149 -10.54 5.44 -14.26
N PHE A 150 -11.04 4.48 -13.47
CA PHE A 150 -10.44 3.14 -13.39
C PHE A 150 -10.74 2.35 -14.67
N ARG A 151 -11.96 2.43 -15.19
CA ARG A 151 -12.32 1.83 -16.48
C ARG A 151 -11.44 2.37 -17.62
N ASP A 152 -11.26 3.68 -17.66
CA ASP A 152 -10.40 4.33 -18.65
C ASP A 152 -8.94 3.90 -18.49
N PHE A 153 -8.45 3.73 -17.25
CA PHE A 153 -7.13 3.15 -16.99
C PHE A 153 -7.00 1.75 -17.59
N ILE A 154 -7.92 0.82 -17.29
CA ILE A 154 -7.85 -0.54 -17.83
C ILE A 154 -7.96 -0.53 -19.37
N ARG A 155 -8.87 0.26 -19.94
CA ARG A 155 -9.00 0.45 -21.40
C ARG A 155 -7.75 1.04 -22.05
N SER A 156 -6.99 1.88 -21.35
CA SER A 156 -5.73 2.39 -21.87
C SER A 156 -4.70 1.26 -22.07
N LEU A 157 -4.77 0.21 -21.25
CA LEU A 157 -3.91 -0.97 -21.35
C LEU A 157 -4.33 -1.89 -22.50
N TYR A 158 -5.60 -1.86 -22.92
CA TYR A 158 -6.06 -2.57 -24.13
C TYR A 158 -5.37 -2.05 -25.39
N ASN A 159 -5.41 -0.73 -25.59
CA ASN A 159 -5.01 -0.11 -26.85
C ASN A 159 -3.49 -0.08 -27.03
N LYS A 160 -2.73 -0.08 -25.93
CA LYS A 160 -1.26 -0.13 -25.95
C LYS A 160 -0.71 -1.47 -26.47
N ASN A 161 -1.52 -2.54 -26.46
CA ASN A 161 -1.12 -3.90 -26.82
C ASN A 161 -1.64 -4.37 -28.20
N LYS A 162 -2.25 -3.47 -29.00
CA LYS A 162 -2.67 -3.75 -30.40
C LYS A 162 -1.61 -3.39 -31.45
N ILE A 163 -0.36 -3.13 -31.03
CA ILE A 163 0.78 -2.81 -31.89
C ILE A 163 1.70 -4.02 -31.96
#